data_AF-A0A1G8CPY7-F1
#
_entry.id   AF-A0A1G8CPY7-F1
#
_cell.length_a   1.000
_cell.length_b   1.000
_cell.length_c   1.000
_cell.angle_alpha   90.00
_cell.angle_beta   90.00
_cell.angle_gamma   90.00
#
_symmetry.space_group_name_H-M   'P 1'
#
loop_
_entity.id
_entity.type
_entity.pdbx_description
1 polymer ?
#
loop_
_entity_poly.entity_id
_entity_poly.type
_entity_poly.pdbx_seq_one_letter_code
_entity_poly.pdbx_strand_id
1 'polypeptide(L)'
;MLDELGKLDPSSSVAPYRQIATCLYAVIRDAAPGTRLPSNLELAGHFRVARMTIRAAVAELARDGLVVTRQGSGVYVAPRRGPGFFDVVDAVRDELAGSRQDRLPKATVVAQNHGVSDQIARRALDVLEAEGLDRDVRRTPRRVDVDAAELALGAAVTAVEAAHASIPHQRTLSGGQRERVAALLRGLQQVTSSATLTSTAESLELAQQHLRAEAAVLDAAQLARDHLAEANPRRWAHVHAVAERAAELATHLTPHDAAVLRAAAWLHDIGYSPGIASSGFHPLDGARFLATTDTDPRVVALVAHHSAAASEAVELGLDTELAAYPDEHSIVRDLLWWCDMTTGPDGRPMTFTDRMAEVRARYGPDHYVSRAMEHGLPARAAAFERAEAWIGERRPGLLPENDAGSL
;
A
#
# COMPACT_ATOMS: atom_id res chain seq x y z
N MET A 1 -4.78 -20.41 28.23
CA MET A 1 -4.39 -19.36 27.26
C MET A 1 -4.21 -19.86 25.84
N LEU A 2 -3.21 -20.70 25.47
CA LEU A 2 -3.08 -21.13 24.06
C LEU A 2 -4.31 -21.92 23.56
N ASP A 3 -4.85 -22.81 24.39
CA ASP A 3 -6.00 -23.66 24.03
C ASP A 3 -7.32 -22.88 23.91
N GLU A 4 -7.37 -21.64 24.40
CA GLU A 4 -8.54 -20.75 24.36
C GLU A 4 -8.50 -19.82 23.13
N LEU A 5 -7.40 -19.80 22.40
CA LEU A 5 -7.24 -18.98 21.19
C LEU A 5 -7.89 -19.68 20.00
N GLY A 6 -8.84 -19.01 19.36
CA GLY A 6 -9.47 -19.45 18.12
C GLY A 6 -8.49 -19.63 16.95
N LYS A 7 -9.03 -19.98 15.78
CA LYS A 7 -8.26 -20.13 14.53
C LYS A 7 -8.47 -18.91 13.65
N LEU A 8 -7.49 -18.62 12.79
CA LEU A 8 -7.64 -17.61 11.74
C LEU A 8 -8.62 -18.09 10.67
N ASP A 9 -9.38 -17.15 10.11
CA ASP A 9 -10.17 -17.34 8.90
C ASP A 9 -9.37 -16.84 7.68
N PRO A 10 -8.86 -17.75 6.82
CA PRO A 10 -8.09 -17.37 5.63
C PRO A 10 -8.93 -16.69 4.55
N SER A 11 -10.26 -16.80 4.60
CA SER A 11 -11.19 -16.21 3.64
C SER A 11 -11.67 -14.82 4.03
N SER A 12 -11.37 -14.38 5.26
CA SER A 12 -11.71 -13.06 5.73
C SER A 12 -10.85 -11.98 5.07
N SER A 13 -11.49 -10.88 4.66
CA SER A 13 -10.81 -9.67 4.17
C SER A 13 -10.06 -8.90 5.27
N VAL A 14 -10.20 -9.30 6.53
CA VAL A 14 -9.50 -8.71 7.68
C VAL A 14 -8.06 -9.20 7.73
N ALA A 15 -7.11 -8.27 7.77
CA ALA A 15 -5.68 -8.59 7.84
C ALA A 15 -5.35 -9.61 8.97
N PRO A 16 -4.48 -10.61 8.74
CA PRO A 16 -4.24 -11.69 9.71
C PRO A 16 -3.82 -11.22 11.10
N TYR A 17 -3.01 -10.15 11.20
CA TYR A 17 -2.59 -9.62 12.50
C TYR A 17 -3.77 -9.04 13.30
N ARG A 18 -4.79 -8.47 12.65
CA ARG A 18 -5.99 -7.95 13.31
C ARG A 18 -6.88 -9.08 13.82
N GLN A 19 -7.05 -10.15 13.03
CA GLN A 19 -7.75 -11.34 13.49
C GLN A 19 -7.07 -11.94 14.74
N ILE A 20 -5.74 -12.00 14.74
CA ILE A 20 -4.95 -12.46 15.91
C ILE A 20 -5.14 -11.52 17.11
N ALA A 21 -5.15 -10.20 16.89
CA ALA A 21 -5.39 -9.22 17.95
C ALA A 21 -6.78 -9.42 18.59
N THR A 22 -7.82 -9.70 17.78
CA THR A 22 -9.17 -10.03 18.26
C THR A 22 -9.19 -11.32 19.07
N CYS A 23 -8.53 -12.39 18.60
CA CYS A 23 -8.45 -13.65 19.36
C CYS A 23 -7.71 -13.46 20.69
N LEU A 24 -6.61 -12.73 20.70
CA LEU A 24 -5.86 -12.42 21.92
C LEU A 24 -6.69 -11.55 22.87
N TYR A 25 -7.44 -10.58 22.34
CA TYR A 25 -8.32 -9.74 23.14
C TYR A 25 -9.34 -10.56 23.94
N ALA A 26 -10.03 -11.50 23.29
CA ALA A 26 -11.04 -12.33 23.94
C ALA A 26 -10.50 -13.08 25.17
N VAL A 27 -9.22 -13.48 25.12
CA VAL A 27 -8.56 -14.21 26.21
C VAL A 27 -8.03 -13.25 27.29
N ILE A 28 -7.47 -12.09 26.90
CA ILE A 28 -6.94 -11.13 27.89
C ILE A 28 -8.03 -10.34 28.64
N ARG A 29 -9.25 -10.23 28.07
CA ARG A 29 -10.37 -9.52 28.69
C ARG A 29 -10.65 -10.03 30.11
N ASP A 30 -10.64 -11.35 30.25
CA ASP A 30 -11.00 -12.04 31.50
C ASP A 30 -9.74 -12.45 32.31
N ALA A 31 -8.54 -12.11 31.82
CA ALA A 31 -7.27 -12.42 32.48
C ALA A 31 -6.88 -11.35 33.52
N ALA A 32 -6.27 -11.79 34.62
CA ALA A 32 -5.79 -10.89 35.65
C ALA A 32 -4.66 -9.97 35.13
N PRO A 33 -4.60 -8.68 35.51
CA PRO A 33 -3.45 -7.84 35.24
C PRO A 33 -2.12 -8.47 35.68
N GLY A 34 -1.09 -8.33 34.85
CA GLY A 34 0.20 -8.99 35.06
C GLY A 34 0.23 -10.46 34.62
N THR A 35 -0.86 -11.03 34.10
CA THR A 35 -0.83 -12.34 33.44
C THR A 35 0.10 -12.29 32.24
N ARG A 36 1.00 -13.26 32.13
CA ARG A 36 1.92 -13.36 31.01
C ARG A 36 1.22 -14.00 29.82
N LEU A 37 1.24 -13.33 28.66
CA LEU A 37 0.79 -13.92 27.41
C LEU A 37 1.78 -15.00 26.96
N PRO A 38 1.32 -16.02 26.20
CA PRO A 38 2.21 -16.93 25.49
C PRO A 38 3.22 -16.13 24.65
N SER A 39 4.43 -16.66 24.52
CA SER A 39 5.50 -15.97 23.78
C SER A 39 5.11 -15.79 22.32
N ASN A 40 5.71 -14.80 21.66
CA ASN A 40 5.49 -14.58 20.23
C ASN A 40 5.86 -15.81 19.37
N LEU A 41 6.74 -16.68 19.87
CA LEU A 41 7.08 -17.93 19.20
C LEU A 41 5.96 -18.97 19.32
N GLU A 42 5.40 -19.13 20.52
CA GLU A 42 4.28 -20.05 20.78
C GLU A 42 3.01 -19.61 20.04
N LEU A 43 2.71 -18.31 20.05
CA LEU A 43 1.58 -17.74 19.29
C LEU A 43 1.77 -17.91 17.78
N ALA A 44 2.99 -17.72 17.26
CA ALA A 44 3.29 -17.92 15.85
C ALA A 44 3.09 -19.40 15.44
N GLY A 45 3.51 -20.33 16.31
CA GLY A 45 3.26 -21.76 16.12
C GLY A 45 1.78 -22.10 16.10
N HIS A 46 1.00 -21.57 17.06
CA HIS A 46 -0.45 -21.80 17.17
C HIS A 46 -1.21 -21.30 15.93
N PHE A 47 -0.97 -20.06 15.53
CA PHE A 47 -1.67 -19.44 14.40
C PHE A 47 -1.07 -19.81 13.04
N ARG A 48 0.08 -20.51 13.01
CA ARG A 48 0.84 -20.86 11.79
C ARG A 48 1.18 -19.62 10.94
N VAL A 49 1.63 -18.55 11.59
CA VAL A 49 2.01 -17.28 10.95
C VAL A 49 3.46 -16.92 11.25
N ALA A 50 4.01 -15.98 10.48
CA ALA A 50 5.32 -15.41 10.78
C ALA A 50 5.31 -14.69 12.15
N ARG A 51 6.43 -14.74 12.87
CA ARG A 51 6.59 -14.05 14.18
C ARG A 51 6.32 -12.54 14.08
N MET A 52 6.55 -11.95 12.91
CA MET A 52 6.26 -10.53 12.69
C MET A 52 4.77 -10.20 12.70
N THR A 53 3.91 -11.10 12.23
CA THR A 53 2.45 -10.95 12.30
C THR A 53 1.97 -10.96 13.74
N ILE A 54 2.53 -11.83 14.59
CA ILE A 54 2.26 -11.80 16.03
C ILE A 54 2.76 -10.50 16.68
N ARG A 55 3.96 -10.03 16.32
CA ARG A 55 4.48 -8.76 16.84
C ARG A 55 3.60 -7.59 16.45
N ALA A 56 3.04 -7.56 15.24
CA ALA A 56 2.07 -6.55 14.81
C ALA A 56 0.79 -6.59 15.66
N ALA A 57 0.22 -7.78 15.90
CA ALA A 57 -0.96 -7.96 16.74
C ALA A 57 -0.72 -7.52 18.20
N VAL A 58 0.42 -7.90 18.78
CA VAL A 58 0.81 -7.49 20.14
C VAL A 58 1.08 -5.99 20.22
N ALA A 59 1.69 -5.39 19.20
CA ALA A 59 1.92 -3.95 19.15
C ALA A 59 0.60 -3.16 19.08
N GLU A 60 -0.41 -3.71 18.42
CA GLU A 60 -1.77 -3.14 18.42
C GLU A 60 -2.40 -3.16 19.82
N LEU A 61 -2.38 -4.31 20.50
CA LEU A 61 -2.87 -4.41 21.87
C LEU A 61 -2.08 -3.53 22.86
N ALA A 62 -0.77 -3.37 22.64
CA ALA A 62 0.08 -2.50 23.46
C ALA A 62 -0.25 -1.03 23.25
N ARG A 63 -0.51 -0.62 22.00
CA ARG A 63 -0.97 0.73 21.65
C ARG A 63 -2.31 1.05 22.32
N ASP A 64 -3.17 0.05 22.42
CA ASP A 64 -4.48 0.16 23.07
C ASP A 64 -4.40 0.03 24.60
N GLY A 65 -3.20 -0.06 25.16
CA GLY A 65 -2.95 -0.10 26.60
C GLY A 65 -3.40 -1.40 27.27
N LEU A 66 -3.70 -2.45 26.49
CA LEU A 66 -4.20 -3.74 26.99
C LEU A 66 -3.07 -4.66 27.44
N VAL A 67 -1.87 -4.50 26.86
CA VAL A 67 -0.68 -5.25 27.24
C VAL A 67 0.54 -4.34 27.39
N VAL A 68 1.48 -4.75 28.23
CA VAL A 68 2.78 -4.11 28.41
C VAL A 68 3.88 -5.08 28.03
N THR A 69 4.77 -4.66 27.15
CA THR A 69 5.96 -5.45 26.77
C THR A 69 7.10 -5.12 27.73
N ARG A 70 7.67 -6.13 28.38
CA ARG A 70 8.86 -6.00 29.22
C ARG A 70 10.05 -6.62 28.49
N GLN A 71 11.06 -5.81 28.21
CA GLN A 71 12.25 -6.23 27.46
C GLN A 71 12.88 -7.48 28.11
N GLY A 72 13.10 -8.52 27.30
CA GLY A 72 13.66 -9.81 27.75
C GLY A 72 12.73 -10.67 28.61
N SER A 73 11.57 -10.18 29.01
CA SER A 73 10.68 -10.82 29.99
C SER A 73 9.34 -11.27 29.39
N GLY A 74 8.90 -10.68 28.28
CA GLY A 74 7.70 -11.07 27.55
C GLY A 74 6.60 -10.02 27.58
N VAL A 75 5.38 -10.43 27.22
CA VAL A 75 4.21 -9.56 27.11
C VAL A 75 3.25 -9.89 28.24
N TYR A 76 2.78 -8.86 28.94
CA TYR A 76 1.94 -9.02 30.13
C TYR A 76 0.65 -8.21 29.99
N VAL A 77 -0.46 -8.72 30.50
CA VAL A 77 -1.73 -7.97 30.59
C VAL A 77 -1.50 -6.71 31.42
N ALA A 78 -1.87 -5.56 30.89
CA ALA A 78 -1.69 -4.28 31.55
C ALA A 78 -2.69 -4.12 32.73
N PRO A 79 -2.33 -3.40 33.81
CA PRO A 79 -3.29 -2.99 34.82
C PRO A 79 -4.33 -2.04 34.21
N ARG A 80 -5.59 -2.47 34.22
CA ARG A 80 -6.72 -1.73 33.66
C ARG A 80 -6.90 -0.42 34.44
N ARG A 81 -6.63 0.72 33.79
CA ARG A 81 -6.85 2.08 34.34
C ARG A 81 -8.21 2.68 33.96
N GLY A 82 -9.07 1.88 33.33
CA GLY A 82 -10.39 2.21 32.82
C GLY A 82 -10.85 1.13 31.83
N PRO A 83 -12.06 1.23 31.27
CA PRO A 83 -12.49 0.36 30.18
C PRO A 83 -11.62 0.62 28.93
N GLY A 84 -11.18 -0.45 28.29
CA GLY A 84 -10.40 -0.44 27.06
C GLY A 84 -11.30 -0.38 25.83
N PHE A 85 -10.66 -0.28 24.66
CA PHE A 85 -11.33 -0.13 23.36
C PHE A 85 -12.49 -1.11 23.13
N PHE A 86 -12.25 -2.39 23.36
CA PHE A 86 -13.26 -3.41 23.12
C PHE A 86 -14.30 -3.52 24.25
N ASP A 87 -14.01 -3.06 25.47
CA ASP A 87 -15.03 -2.97 26.53
C ASP A 87 -16.09 -1.93 26.17
N VAL A 88 -15.67 -0.87 25.45
CA VAL A 88 -16.58 0.14 24.89
C VAL A 88 -17.39 -0.45 23.74
N VAL A 89 -16.79 -1.28 22.88
CA VAL A 89 -17.52 -1.99 21.82
C VAL A 89 -18.61 -2.88 22.43
N ASP A 90 -18.27 -3.71 23.40
CA ASP A 90 -19.21 -4.63 24.04
C ASP A 90 -20.30 -3.87 24.83
N ALA A 91 -19.92 -2.85 25.60
CA ALA A 91 -20.88 -2.05 26.38
C ALA A 91 -21.89 -1.32 25.48
N VAL A 92 -21.43 -0.69 24.40
CA VAL A 92 -22.33 0.00 23.45
C VAL A 92 -23.21 -1.02 22.72
N ARG A 93 -22.69 -2.21 22.37
CA ARG A 93 -23.48 -3.29 21.77
C ARG A 93 -24.60 -3.75 22.69
N ASP A 94 -24.32 -3.95 23.98
CA ASP A 94 -25.29 -4.38 24.98
C ASP A 94 -26.33 -3.29 25.27
N GLU A 95 -25.91 -2.01 25.32
CA GLU A 95 -26.82 -0.86 25.46
C GLU A 95 -27.80 -0.74 24.28
N LEU A 96 -27.33 -1.02 23.06
CA LEU A 96 -28.17 -1.02 21.87
C LEU A 96 -29.11 -2.23 21.84
N ALA A 97 -28.63 -3.41 22.23
CA ALA A 97 -29.46 -4.61 22.32
C ALA A 97 -30.56 -4.49 23.39
N GLY A 98 -30.31 -3.75 24.47
CA GLY A 98 -31.24 -3.51 25.56
C GLY A 98 -32.16 -2.29 25.39
N SER A 99 -31.91 -1.43 24.40
CA SER A 99 -32.69 -0.22 24.15
C SER A 99 -33.55 -0.32 22.89
N ARG A 100 -34.59 0.51 22.76
CA ARG A 100 -35.34 0.69 21.50
C ARG A 100 -34.61 1.65 20.53
N GLN A 101 -33.33 1.96 20.78
CA GLN A 101 -32.56 2.84 19.91
C GLN A 101 -31.87 2.01 18.83
N ASP A 102 -32.35 2.16 17.60
CA ASP A 102 -31.77 1.55 16.40
C ASP A 102 -30.55 2.35 15.87
N ARG A 103 -29.97 3.26 16.65
CA ARG A 103 -28.91 4.17 16.19
C ARG A 103 -27.73 4.25 17.12
N LEU A 104 -26.53 4.22 16.55
CA LEU A 104 -25.29 4.39 17.29
C LEU A 104 -25.20 5.78 17.97
N PRO A 105 -24.76 5.86 19.24
CA PRO A 105 -24.49 7.12 19.91
C PRO A 105 -23.29 7.86 19.29
N LYS A 106 -23.23 9.19 19.44
CA LYS A 106 -22.07 9.97 18.96
C LYS A 106 -20.81 9.58 19.74
N ALA A 107 -19.66 9.57 19.08
CA ALA A 107 -18.37 9.25 19.71
C ALA A 107 -18.07 10.08 20.97
N THR A 108 -18.46 11.37 21.00
CA THR A 108 -18.30 12.23 22.18
C THR A 108 -19.13 11.77 23.38
N VAL A 109 -20.31 11.19 23.12
CA VAL A 109 -21.21 10.66 24.16
C VAL A 109 -20.66 9.33 24.68
N VAL A 110 -20.19 8.46 23.79
CA VAL A 110 -19.54 7.19 24.16
C VAL A 110 -18.26 7.45 24.96
N ALA A 111 -17.42 8.39 24.51
CA ALA A 111 -16.20 8.77 25.22
C ALA A 111 -16.50 9.25 26.64
N GLN A 112 -17.52 10.10 26.79
CA GLN A 112 -17.95 10.62 28.08
C GLN A 112 -18.56 9.55 28.99
N ASN A 113 -19.45 8.71 28.47
CA ASN A 113 -20.17 7.70 29.26
C ASN A 113 -19.26 6.57 29.74
N HIS A 114 -18.29 6.17 28.92
CA HIS A 114 -17.37 5.08 29.27
C HIS A 114 -16.02 5.59 29.80
N GLY A 115 -15.82 6.91 29.95
CA GLY A 115 -14.57 7.45 30.49
C GLY A 115 -13.33 7.12 29.65
N VAL A 116 -13.49 7.07 28.33
CA VAL A 116 -12.41 6.79 27.35
C VAL A 116 -12.10 8.02 26.51
N SER A 117 -11.01 7.99 25.74
CA SER A 117 -10.72 9.06 24.79
C SER A 117 -11.68 9.04 23.59
N ASP A 118 -11.91 10.21 22.97
CA ASP A 118 -12.67 10.34 21.72
C ASP A 118 -12.18 9.39 20.62
N GLN A 119 -10.88 9.13 20.56
CA GLN A 119 -10.29 8.23 19.58
C GLN A 119 -10.68 6.77 19.83
N ILE A 120 -10.76 6.35 21.10
CA ILE A 120 -11.21 5.01 21.47
C ILE A 120 -12.69 4.84 21.17
N ALA A 121 -13.51 5.85 21.50
CA ALA A 121 -14.93 5.84 21.21
C ALA A 121 -15.25 5.81 19.71
N ARG A 122 -14.55 6.60 18.88
CA ARG A 122 -14.72 6.59 17.41
C ARG A 122 -14.42 5.22 16.84
N ARG A 123 -13.26 4.65 17.18
CA ARG A 123 -12.89 3.31 16.73
C ARG A 123 -13.93 2.27 17.14
N ALA A 124 -14.52 2.39 18.34
CA ALA A 124 -15.47 1.39 18.84
C ALA A 124 -16.77 1.43 18.03
N LEU A 125 -17.21 2.64 17.70
CA LEU A 125 -18.35 2.86 16.81
C LEU A 125 -18.09 2.39 15.39
N ASP A 126 -16.87 2.56 14.86
CA ASP A 126 -16.50 2.05 13.53
C ASP A 126 -16.65 0.51 13.44
N VAL A 127 -16.33 -0.21 14.54
CA VAL A 127 -16.53 -1.67 14.62
C VAL A 127 -18.01 -2.04 14.66
N LEU A 128 -18.81 -1.34 15.47
CA LEU A 128 -20.25 -1.61 15.58
C LEU A 128 -21.01 -1.23 14.30
N GLU A 129 -20.57 -0.20 13.59
CA GLU A 129 -21.08 0.17 12.27
C GLU A 129 -20.76 -0.92 11.24
N ALA A 130 -19.52 -1.44 11.24
CA ALA A 130 -19.13 -2.55 10.38
C ALA A 130 -19.89 -3.87 10.69
N GLU A 131 -20.34 -4.06 11.93
CA GLU A 131 -21.21 -5.16 12.36
C GLU A 131 -22.70 -4.95 12.00
N GLY A 132 -23.06 -3.80 11.41
CA GLY A 132 -24.41 -3.51 10.94
C GLY A 132 -25.39 -3.11 12.05
N LEU A 133 -24.90 -2.60 13.18
CA LEU A 133 -25.70 -2.19 14.34
C LEU A 133 -26.27 -0.76 14.25
N ASP A 134 -25.98 -0.02 13.18
CA ASP A 134 -26.61 1.29 12.89
C ASP A 134 -27.76 1.13 11.88
N ARG A 135 -29.01 1.18 12.35
CA ARG A 135 -30.23 1.02 11.54
C ARG A 135 -31.09 2.28 11.52
N ASP A 136 -30.55 3.43 11.11
CA ASP A 136 -31.39 4.60 10.80
C ASP A 136 -31.89 4.57 9.33
N VAL A 137 -33.01 3.87 9.14
CA VAL A 137 -33.82 3.88 7.91
C VAL A 137 -34.58 5.21 7.83
N ARG A 138 -33.89 6.26 7.35
CA ARG A 138 -34.52 7.40 6.65
C ARG A 138 -33.67 7.88 5.47
N ARG A 139 -33.53 7.01 4.47
CA ARG A 139 -33.63 7.43 3.07
C ARG A 139 -34.84 6.74 2.46
N THR A 140 -35.92 7.49 2.25
CA THR A 140 -36.96 7.10 1.28
C THR A 140 -36.27 6.78 -0.05
N PRO A 141 -36.54 5.63 -0.69
CA PRO A 141 -35.88 5.26 -1.92
C PRO A 141 -36.33 6.23 -3.01
N ARG A 142 -35.49 7.20 -3.37
CA ARG A 142 -35.51 7.64 -4.76
C ARG A 142 -35.00 6.45 -5.55
N ARG A 143 -35.78 5.98 -6.53
CA ARG A 143 -35.26 5.16 -7.61
C ARG A 143 -33.91 5.76 -7.98
N VAL A 144 -32.83 5.04 -7.69
CA VAL A 144 -31.53 5.39 -8.25
C VAL A 144 -31.74 5.08 -9.71
N ASP A 145 -31.86 6.15 -10.49
CA ASP A 145 -31.77 6.04 -11.92
C ASP A 145 -30.38 5.48 -12.18
N VAL A 146 -30.31 4.21 -12.59
CA VAL A 146 -29.06 3.46 -12.75
C VAL A 146 -28.16 4.24 -13.71
N ASP A 147 -28.79 4.85 -14.72
CA ASP A 147 -28.17 5.74 -15.68
C ASP A 147 -27.50 6.95 -14.99
N ALA A 148 -28.12 7.54 -13.96
CA ALA A 148 -27.55 8.67 -13.21
C ALA A 148 -26.42 8.27 -12.25
N ALA A 149 -26.44 7.05 -11.71
CA ALA A 149 -25.36 6.52 -10.89
C ALA A 149 -24.15 6.12 -11.74
N GLU A 150 -24.36 5.50 -12.91
CA GLU A 150 -23.33 5.28 -13.91
C GLU A 150 -22.79 6.61 -14.45
N LEU A 151 -23.64 7.61 -14.69
CA LEU A 151 -23.20 8.94 -15.10
C LEU A 151 -22.38 9.63 -14.01
N ALA A 152 -22.76 9.50 -12.74
CA ALA A 152 -22.05 10.09 -11.61
C ALA A 152 -20.72 9.39 -11.33
N LEU A 153 -20.66 8.06 -11.50
CA LEU A 153 -19.44 7.28 -11.41
C LEU A 153 -18.52 7.55 -12.60
N GLY A 154 -19.06 7.60 -13.82
CA GLY A 154 -18.36 8.03 -15.01
C GLY A 154 -17.81 9.46 -14.86
N ALA A 155 -18.60 10.38 -14.30
CA ALA A 155 -18.17 11.75 -14.00
C ALA A 155 -17.12 11.81 -12.88
N ALA A 156 -17.19 10.94 -11.87
CA ALA A 156 -16.21 10.83 -10.80
C ALA A 156 -14.86 10.29 -11.32
N VAL A 157 -14.89 9.22 -12.12
CA VAL A 157 -13.72 8.67 -12.81
C VAL A 157 -13.16 9.71 -13.78
N THR A 158 -14.00 10.33 -14.61
CA THR A 158 -13.58 11.42 -15.51
C THR A 158 -13.01 12.60 -14.73
N ALA A 159 -13.52 12.93 -13.54
CA ALA A 159 -12.98 14.01 -12.71
C ALA A 159 -11.63 13.66 -12.08
N VAL A 160 -11.41 12.40 -11.72
CA VAL A 160 -10.11 11.88 -11.25
C VAL A 160 -9.11 11.84 -12.41
N GLU A 161 -9.52 11.31 -13.56
CA GLU A 161 -8.73 11.28 -14.80
C GLU A 161 -8.40 12.69 -15.31
N ALA A 162 -9.36 13.62 -15.28
CA ALA A 162 -9.13 15.02 -15.62
C ALA A 162 -8.25 15.74 -14.60
N ALA A 163 -8.37 15.40 -13.31
CA ALA A 163 -7.43 15.87 -12.29
C ALA A 163 -6.01 15.33 -12.52
N HIS A 164 -5.89 14.12 -13.08
CA HIS A 164 -4.63 13.48 -13.47
C HIS A 164 -4.05 14.08 -14.77
N ALA A 165 -4.88 14.30 -15.79
CA ALA A 165 -4.51 14.91 -17.07
C ALA A 165 -4.20 16.41 -16.95
N SER A 166 -4.71 17.08 -15.90
CA SER A 166 -4.37 18.46 -15.54
C SER A 166 -3.06 18.59 -14.76
N ILE A 167 -2.28 17.51 -14.67
CA ILE A 167 -0.89 17.51 -14.19
C ILE A 167 0.11 17.65 -15.36
N PRO A 168 0.09 18.67 -16.25
CA PRO A 168 1.30 19.06 -16.95
C PRO A 168 2.06 20.14 -16.15
N HIS A 169 3.31 19.80 -15.84
CA HIS A 169 4.39 20.64 -15.32
C HIS A 169 4.19 21.33 -13.96
N GLN A 170 4.93 20.81 -12.97
CA GLN A 170 5.34 21.49 -11.73
C GLN A 170 4.33 21.71 -10.60
N ARG A 171 3.10 21.18 -10.63
CA ARG A 171 2.18 21.37 -9.49
C ARG A 171 1.47 20.09 -9.04
N THR A 172 1.87 19.65 -7.85
CA THR A 172 1.21 18.67 -6.96
C THR A 172 -0.29 18.92 -6.83
N LEU A 173 -1.05 17.85 -6.52
CA LEU A 173 -2.39 18.01 -5.93
C LEU A 173 -2.27 18.74 -4.57
N SER A 174 -2.91 19.91 -4.47
CA SER A 174 -3.07 20.66 -3.22
C SER A 174 -3.77 19.82 -2.13
N GLY A 175 -3.62 20.19 -0.85
CA GLY A 175 -4.32 19.54 0.27
C GLY A 175 -5.84 19.41 0.05
N GLY A 176 -6.47 20.41 -0.60
CA GLY A 176 -7.89 20.36 -0.95
C GLY A 176 -8.25 19.38 -2.07
N GLN A 177 -7.32 19.00 -2.94
CA GLN A 177 -7.55 17.94 -3.94
C GLN A 177 -7.56 16.55 -3.28
N ARG A 178 -6.69 16.30 -2.30
CA ARG A 178 -6.68 15.07 -1.50
C ARG A 178 -7.97 14.88 -0.71
N GLU A 179 -8.43 15.94 -0.05
CA GLU A 179 -9.66 15.89 0.72
C GLU A 179 -10.90 15.66 -0.17
N ARG A 180 -10.88 16.17 -1.41
CA ARG A 180 -11.92 15.88 -2.42
C ARG A 180 -11.91 14.42 -2.86
N VAL A 181 -10.75 13.82 -3.14
CA VAL A 181 -10.65 12.39 -3.50
C VAL A 181 -11.09 11.51 -2.31
N ALA A 182 -10.64 11.83 -1.10
CA ALA A 182 -11.04 11.11 0.11
C ALA A 182 -12.55 11.24 0.40
N ALA A 183 -13.15 12.41 0.13
CA ALA A 183 -14.58 12.62 0.24
C ALA A 183 -15.37 11.82 -0.82
N LEU A 184 -14.85 11.74 -2.05
CA LEU A 184 -15.44 10.92 -3.13
C LEU A 184 -15.43 9.42 -2.75
N LEU A 185 -14.29 8.93 -2.27
CA LEU A 185 -14.11 7.57 -1.76
C LEU A 185 -15.13 7.22 -0.67
N ARG A 186 -15.26 8.09 0.34
CA ARG A 186 -16.26 7.92 1.41
C ARG A 186 -17.70 7.92 0.88
N GLY A 187 -17.99 8.80 -0.08
CA GLY A 187 -19.30 8.86 -0.74
C GLY A 187 -19.64 7.56 -1.48
N LEU A 188 -18.70 7.00 -2.23
CA LEU A 188 -18.87 5.73 -2.95
C LEU A 188 -19.01 4.53 -2.00
N GLN A 189 -18.31 4.53 -0.86
CA GLN A 189 -18.49 3.53 0.21
C GLN A 189 -19.89 3.49 0.80
N GLN A 190 -20.55 4.64 0.91
CA GLN A 190 -21.92 4.68 1.39
C GLN A 190 -22.94 4.17 0.35
N VAL A 191 -22.64 4.30 -0.95
CA VAL A 191 -23.52 3.85 -2.03
C VAL A 191 -23.45 2.32 -2.21
N THR A 192 -22.29 1.68 -2.05
CA THR A 192 -22.14 0.20 -2.15
C THR A 192 -22.94 -0.53 -1.12
N SER A 193 -22.88 -0.05 0.12
CA SER A 193 -23.54 -0.69 1.24
C SER A 193 -25.07 -0.63 1.14
N SER A 194 -25.60 0.13 0.17
CA SER A 194 -27.03 0.32 -0.08
C SER A 194 -27.51 -0.33 -1.39
N ALA A 195 -26.63 -0.93 -2.20
CA ALA A 195 -26.98 -1.52 -3.49
C ALA A 195 -27.66 -2.89 -3.29
N THR A 196 -28.85 -3.09 -3.88
CA THR A 196 -29.66 -4.30 -3.69
C THR A 196 -29.63 -5.28 -4.87
N LEU A 197 -29.06 -4.87 -6.02
CA LEU A 197 -28.90 -5.74 -7.19
C LEU A 197 -27.43 -6.17 -7.29
N THR A 198 -27.19 -7.47 -7.52
CA THR A 198 -25.85 -8.06 -7.55
C THR A 198 -24.92 -7.35 -8.54
N SER A 199 -25.42 -6.98 -9.72
CA SER A 199 -24.61 -6.31 -10.75
C SER A 199 -24.24 -4.86 -10.40
N THR A 200 -25.05 -4.12 -9.64
CA THR A 200 -24.69 -2.76 -9.18
C THR A 200 -23.75 -2.78 -7.99
N ALA A 201 -23.83 -3.80 -7.13
CA ALA A 201 -22.86 -3.99 -6.06
C ALA A 201 -21.46 -4.30 -6.62
N GLU A 202 -21.36 -5.19 -7.61
CA GLU A 202 -20.10 -5.54 -8.30
C GLU A 202 -19.46 -4.34 -9.01
N SER A 203 -20.23 -3.59 -9.80
CA SER A 203 -19.72 -2.39 -10.50
C SER A 203 -19.18 -1.33 -9.55
N LEU A 204 -19.80 -1.20 -8.37
CA LEU A 204 -19.43 -0.18 -7.41
C LEU A 204 -18.28 -0.62 -6.49
N GLU A 205 -18.14 -1.92 -6.22
CA GLU A 205 -16.94 -2.48 -5.62
C GLU A 205 -15.72 -2.28 -6.53
N LEU A 206 -15.87 -2.53 -7.85
CA LEU A 206 -14.83 -2.28 -8.84
C LEU A 206 -14.41 -0.79 -8.87
N ALA A 207 -15.39 0.11 -8.80
CA ALA A 207 -15.13 1.55 -8.70
C ALA A 207 -14.33 1.94 -7.45
N GLN A 208 -14.63 1.33 -6.30
CA GLN A 208 -13.88 1.58 -5.07
C GLN A 208 -12.46 1.06 -5.14
N GLN A 209 -12.28 -0.15 -5.69
CA GLN A 209 -10.96 -0.72 -5.91
C GLN A 209 -10.11 0.21 -6.79
N HIS A 210 -10.71 0.73 -7.87
CA HIS A 210 -10.04 1.70 -8.74
C HIS A 210 -9.66 3.00 -8.00
N LEU A 211 -10.58 3.65 -7.27
CA LEU A 211 -10.22 4.87 -6.52
C LEU A 211 -9.18 4.61 -5.43
N ARG A 212 -9.20 3.45 -4.75
CA ARG A 212 -8.17 3.09 -3.77
C ARG A 212 -6.81 2.95 -4.44
N ALA A 213 -6.78 2.32 -5.62
CA ALA A 213 -5.56 2.17 -6.40
C ALA A 213 -5.00 3.55 -6.84
N GLU A 214 -5.86 4.48 -7.27
CA GLU A 214 -5.45 5.85 -7.57
C GLU A 214 -4.95 6.62 -6.34
N ALA A 215 -5.64 6.48 -5.20
CA ALA A 215 -5.18 7.09 -3.95
C ALA A 215 -3.80 6.58 -3.54
N ALA A 216 -3.53 5.28 -3.70
CA ALA A 216 -2.23 4.69 -3.42
C ALA A 216 -1.12 5.26 -4.31
N VAL A 217 -1.40 5.58 -5.57
CA VAL A 217 -0.43 6.26 -6.46
C VAL A 217 -0.12 7.67 -5.96
N LEU A 218 -1.12 8.40 -5.47
CA LEU A 218 -0.90 9.74 -4.91
C LEU A 218 -0.09 9.70 -3.62
N ASP A 219 -0.35 8.73 -2.76
CA ASP A 219 0.42 8.51 -1.54
C ASP A 219 1.86 8.12 -1.87
N ALA A 220 2.08 7.28 -2.88
CA ALA A 220 3.40 6.94 -3.39
C ALA A 220 4.18 8.17 -3.89
N ALA A 221 3.55 9.03 -4.68
CA ALA A 221 4.16 10.27 -5.18
C ALA A 221 4.54 11.23 -4.04
N GLN A 222 3.66 11.38 -3.04
CA GLN A 222 3.91 12.21 -1.87
C GLN A 222 5.08 11.65 -1.05
N LEU A 223 5.08 10.34 -0.80
CA LEU A 223 6.12 9.67 -0.04
C LEU A 223 7.49 9.82 -0.74
N ALA A 224 7.55 9.63 -2.05
CA ALA A 224 8.76 9.87 -2.84
C ALA A 224 9.25 11.31 -2.72
N ARG A 225 8.34 12.29 -2.80
CA ARG A 225 8.67 13.71 -2.65
C ARG A 225 9.25 14.01 -1.27
N ASP A 226 8.59 13.57 -0.22
CA ASP A 226 8.99 13.84 1.17
C ASP A 226 10.39 13.30 1.47
N HIS A 227 10.75 12.18 0.83
CA HIS A 227 12.03 11.52 1.04
C HIS A 227 13.15 11.96 0.07
N LEU A 228 12.83 12.46 -1.12
CA LEU A 228 13.81 12.74 -2.17
C LEU A 228 13.90 14.21 -2.60
N ALA A 229 12.81 14.99 -2.55
CA ALA A 229 12.78 16.31 -3.19
C ALA A 229 13.80 17.30 -2.60
N GLU A 230 13.90 17.34 -1.27
CA GLU A 230 14.87 18.19 -0.57
C GLU A 230 16.23 17.48 -0.40
N ALA A 231 16.20 16.20 -0.03
CA ALA A 231 17.41 15.45 0.29
C ALA A 231 18.26 15.10 -0.94
N ASN A 232 17.62 14.90 -2.10
CA ASN A 232 18.29 14.54 -3.35
C ASN A 232 17.53 15.07 -4.58
N PRO A 233 17.64 16.37 -4.88
CA PRO A 233 16.86 17.02 -5.95
C PRO A 233 17.08 16.40 -7.34
N ARG A 234 18.28 15.87 -7.60
CA ARG A 234 18.62 15.19 -8.86
C ARG A 234 17.88 13.87 -8.99
N ARG A 235 17.85 13.05 -7.93
CA ARG A 235 17.07 11.80 -7.93
C ARG A 235 15.57 12.06 -7.98
N TRP A 236 15.09 13.10 -7.32
CA TRP A 236 13.71 13.54 -7.45
C TRP A 236 13.32 13.85 -8.90
N ALA A 237 14.17 14.59 -9.64
CA ALA A 237 13.92 14.88 -11.06
C ALA A 237 13.86 13.60 -11.92
N HIS A 238 14.75 12.64 -11.66
CA HIS A 238 14.74 11.33 -12.30
C HIS A 238 13.45 10.56 -12.00
N VAL A 239 13.12 10.34 -10.73
CA VAL A 239 11.90 9.63 -10.29
C VAL A 239 10.63 10.25 -10.89
N HIS A 240 10.54 11.58 -10.90
CA HIS A 240 9.42 12.29 -11.51
C HIS A 240 9.26 11.96 -12.99
N ALA A 241 10.36 12.00 -13.76
CA ALA A 241 10.33 11.70 -15.19
C ALA A 241 10.02 10.21 -15.47
N VAL A 242 10.51 9.29 -14.63
CA VAL A 242 10.14 7.87 -14.68
C VAL A 242 8.64 7.70 -14.46
N ALA A 243 8.08 8.40 -13.47
CA ALA A 243 6.65 8.35 -13.16
C ALA A 243 5.76 8.97 -14.25
N GLU A 244 6.17 10.07 -14.88
CA GLU A 244 5.46 10.65 -16.04
C GLU A 244 5.36 9.64 -17.18
N ARG A 245 6.48 8.96 -17.49
CA ARG A 245 6.50 7.95 -18.55
C ARG A 245 5.68 6.71 -18.21
N ALA A 246 5.76 6.26 -16.96
CA ALA A 246 4.91 5.19 -16.45
C ALA A 246 3.42 5.54 -16.55
N ALA A 247 3.04 6.80 -16.30
CA ALA A 247 1.66 7.26 -16.42
C ALA A 247 1.15 7.21 -17.87
N GLU A 248 1.99 7.54 -18.85
CA GLU A 248 1.62 7.41 -20.27
C GLU A 248 1.34 5.96 -20.66
N LEU A 249 2.20 5.02 -20.24
CA LEU A 249 2.06 3.58 -20.53
C LEU A 249 0.90 2.94 -19.77
N ALA A 250 0.62 3.42 -18.56
CA ALA A 250 -0.44 2.91 -17.70
C ALA A 250 -1.85 2.98 -18.34
N THR A 251 -2.05 3.88 -19.31
CA THR A 251 -3.33 4.02 -20.04
C THR A 251 -3.73 2.78 -20.85
N HIS A 252 -2.81 1.84 -21.09
CA HIS A 252 -3.05 0.61 -21.83
C HIS A 252 -2.98 -0.66 -20.96
N LEU A 253 -2.90 -0.51 -19.64
CA LEU A 253 -2.90 -1.59 -18.66
C LEU A 253 -4.27 -1.77 -18.02
N THR A 254 -4.45 -2.88 -17.29
CA THR A 254 -5.61 -3.01 -16.39
C THR A 254 -5.54 -1.93 -15.31
N PRO A 255 -6.67 -1.47 -14.74
CA PRO A 255 -6.65 -0.42 -13.71
C PRO A 255 -5.73 -0.73 -12.52
N HIS A 256 -5.68 -1.99 -12.10
CA HIS A 256 -4.80 -2.42 -11.01
C HIS A 256 -3.32 -2.38 -11.43
N ASP A 257 -2.95 -2.96 -12.57
CA ASP A 257 -1.57 -2.93 -13.06
C ASP A 257 -1.09 -1.52 -13.38
N ALA A 258 -1.97 -0.66 -13.88
CA ALA A 258 -1.73 0.76 -14.12
C ALA A 258 -1.34 1.48 -12.83
N ALA A 259 -2.08 1.24 -11.74
CA ALA A 259 -1.76 1.82 -10.43
C ALA A 259 -0.47 1.26 -9.85
N VAL A 260 -0.24 -0.06 -9.94
CA VAL A 260 1.00 -0.70 -9.49
C VAL A 260 2.21 -0.14 -10.23
N LEU A 261 2.16 -0.02 -11.57
CA LEU A 261 3.24 0.54 -12.37
C LEU A 261 3.57 1.97 -11.94
N ARG A 262 2.55 2.85 -11.83
CA ARG A 262 2.76 4.26 -11.45
C ARG A 262 3.28 4.39 -10.03
N ALA A 263 2.75 3.63 -9.07
CA ALA A 263 3.22 3.67 -7.69
C ALA A 263 4.66 3.17 -7.57
N ALA A 264 5.02 2.08 -8.25
CA ALA A 264 6.39 1.58 -8.29
C ALA A 264 7.34 2.58 -8.97
N ALA A 265 6.91 3.23 -10.05
CA ALA A 265 7.70 4.27 -10.72
C ALA A 265 8.05 5.45 -9.79
N TRP A 266 7.10 5.91 -8.96
CA TRP A 266 7.38 6.92 -7.93
C TRP A 266 8.35 6.44 -6.84
N LEU A 267 8.32 5.15 -6.50
CA LEU A 267 8.99 4.63 -5.31
C LEU A 267 10.28 3.85 -5.58
N HIS A 268 10.60 3.50 -6.83
CA HIS A 268 11.73 2.60 -7.15
C HIS A 268 13.07 3.08 -6.57
N ASP A 269 13.31 4.40 -6.59
CA ASP A 269 14.54 5.03 -6.11
C ASP A 269 14.41 5.61 -4.69
N ILE A 270 13.34 5.31 -3.94
CA ILE A 270 13.12 5.86 -2.59
C ILE A 270 14.24 5.45 -1.60
N GLY A 271 14.88 4.30 -1.85
CA GLY A 271 16.01 3.81 -1.05
C GLY A 271 17.25 4.71 -1.07
N TYR A 272 17.34 5.67 -2.00
CA TYR A 272 18.39 6.69 -1.99
C TYR A 272 18.20 7.76 -0.89
N SER A 273 17.04 7.81 -0.24
CA SER A 273 16.79 8.77 0.84
C SER A 273 17.73 8.51 2.02
N PRO A 274 18.43 9.51 2.56
CA PRO A 274 19.34 9.33 3.69
C PRO A 274 18.68 8.74 4.95
N GLY A 275 17.37 8.92 5.12
CA GLY A 275 16.61 8.35 6.24
C GLY A 275 16.18 6.89 6.03
N ILE A 276 16.37 6.34 4.83
CA ILE A 276 15.98 4.98 4.44
C ILE A 276 17.21 4.12 4.11
N ALA A 277 18.21 4.71 3.45
CA ALA A 277 19.45 4.02 3.07
C ALA A 277 20.11 3.37 4.29
N SER A 278 20.39 2.07 4.20
CA SER A 278 20.89 1.27 5.32
C SER A 278 21.93 0.23 4.93
N SER A 279 21.85 -0.33 3.72
CA SER A 279 22.75 -1.37 3.23
C SER A 279 23.72 -0.89 2.16
N GLY A 280 23.52 0.33 1.64
CA GLY A 280 24.23 0.82 0.46
C GLY A 280 23.67 0.28 -0.86
N PHE A 281 22.55 -0.46 -0.80
CA PHE A 281 21.86 -1.03 -1.94
C PHE A 281 20.40 -0.55 -1.94
N HIS A 282 20.15 0.53 -2.69
CA HIS A 282 18.87 1.26 -2.65
C HIS A 282 17.63 0.42 -3.02
N PRO A 283 17.65 -0.59 -3.92
CA PRO A 283 16.47 -1.38 -4.20
C PRO A 283 15.99 -2.15 -2.97
N LEU A 284 16.93 -2.77 -2.24
CA LEU A 284 16.64 -3.52 -1.02
C LEU A 284 16.24 -2.60 0.13
N ASP A 285 16.91 -1.46 0.28
CA ASP A 285 16.58 -0.48 1.34
C ASP A 285 15.18 0.11 1.13
N GLY A 286 14.83 0.47 -0.10
CA GLY A 286 13.49 0.92 -0.47
C GLY A 286 12.42 -0.15 -0.19
N ALA A 287 12.67 -1.39 -0.63
CA ALA A 287 11.74 -2.49 -0.40
C ALA A 287 11.54 -2.81 1.09
N ARG A 288 12.61 -2.76 1.90
CA ARG A 288 12.53 -2.94 3.37
C ARG A 288 11.69 -1.86 4.02
N PHE A 289 11.90 -0.60 3.64
CA PHE A 289 11.11 0.51 4.15
C PHE A 289 9.63 0.38 3.80
N LEU A 290 9.30 0.14 2.53
CA LEU A 290 7.92 0.01 2.06
C LEU A 290 7.22 -1.23 2.62
N ALA A 291 7.96 -2.29 2.95
CA ALA A 291 7.40 -3.45 3.65
C ALA A 291 6.93 -3.14 5.10
N THR A 292 7.29 -1.98 5.64
CA THR A 292 6.80 -1.50 6.95
C THR A 292 5.58 -0.58 6.86
N THR A 293 5.17 -0.21 5.64
CA THR A 293 4.00 0.63 5.35
C THR A 293 2.85 -0.20 4.78
N ASP A 294 1.70 0.43 4.50
CA ASP A 294 0.53 -0.22 3.87
C ASP A 294 0.67 -0.30 2.34
N THR A 295 1.90 -0.40 1.83
CA THR A 295 2.19 -0.41 0.40
C THR A 295 1.88 -1.77 -0.19
N ASP A 296 1.28 -1.79 -1.38
CA ASP A 296 0.96 -3.01 -2.12
C ASP A 296 2.22 -3.91 -2.23
N PRO A 297 2.17 -5.18 -1.81
CA PRO A 297 3.31 -6.09 -1.90
C PRO A 297 3.91 -6.23 -3.30
N ARG A 298 3.11 -6.08 -4.37
CA ARG A 298 3.61 -6.06 -5.75
C ARG A 298 4.49 -4.84 -6.00
N VAL A 299 4.09 -3.66 -5.50
CA VAL A 299 4.91 -2.44 -5.58
C VAL A 299 6.21 -2.64 -4.81
N VAL A 300 6.17 -3.20 -3.60
CA VAL A 300 7.37 -3.50 -2.81
C VAL A 300 8.33 -4.42 -3.56
N ALA A 301 7.81 -5.48 -4.17
CA ALA A 301 8.57 -6.44 -4.96
C ALA A 301 9.20 -5.81 -6.23
N LEU A 302 8.44 -4.98 -6.93
CA LEU A 302 8.92 -4.23 -8.09
C LEU A 302 10.03 -3.25 -7.73
N VAL A 303 9.91 -2.56 -6.59
CA VAL A 303 10.97 -1.70 -6.05
C VAL A 303 12.22 -2.52 -5.71
N ALA A 304 12.07 -3.71 -5.13
CA ALA A 304 13.21 -4.58 -4.83
C ALA A 304 13.99 -4.99 -6.09
N HIS A 305 13.26 -5.33 -7.16
CA HIS A 305 13.84 -5.93 -8.37
C HIS A 305 14.01 -4.97 -9.55
N HIS A 306 13.83 -3.66 -9.37
CA HIS A 306 13.92 -2.72 -10.49
C HIS A 306 15.29 -2.75 -11.18
N SER A 307 15.30 -2.54 -12.50
CA SER A 307 16.52 -2.43 -13.32
C SER A 307 17.53 -3.58 -13.16
N ALA A 308 17.02 -4.80 -13.00
CA ALA A 308 17.78 -6.02 -12.74
C ALA A 308 18.69 -5.94 -11.50
N ALA A 309 18.16 -5.38 -10.42
CA ALA A 309 18.79 -5.28 -9.10
C ALA A 309 19.38 -6.62 -8.61
N ALA A 310 18.81 -7.76 -8.99
CA ALA A 310 19.33 -9.08 -8.63
C ALA A 310 20.81 -9.30 -8.99
N SER A 311 21.26 -8.81 -10.15
CA SER A 311 22.68 -8.93 -10.54
C SER A 311 23.61 -8.06 -9.69
N GLU A 312 23.13 -6.91 -9.22
CA GLU A 312 23.88 -6.04 -8.30
C GLU A 312 23.90 -6.62 -6.88
N ALA A 313 22.79 -7.22 -6.43
CA ALA A 313 22.71 -7.89 -5.15
C ALA A 313 23.74 -9.03 -5.01
N VAL A 314 23.96 -9.80 -6.08
CA VAL A 314 25.01 -10.85 -6.10
C VAL A 314 26.41 -10.26 -5.91
N GLU A 315 26.74 -9.16 -6.60
CA GLU A 315 28.04 -8.48 -6.44
C GLU A 315 28.25 -7.92 -5.02
N LEU A 316 27.15 -7.59 -4.34
CA LEU A 316 27.15 -7.04 -2.98
C LEU A 316 26.98 -8.09 -1.88
N GLY A 317 26.73 -9.36 -2.23
CA GLY A 317 26.43 -10.43 -1.28
C GLY A 317 25.09 -10.25 -0.52
N LEU A 318 24.12 -9.61 -1.17
CA LEU A 318 22.78 -9.28 -0.65
C LEU A 318 21.67 -10.06 -1.37
N ASP A 319 22.02 -11.06 -2.18
CA ASP A 319 21.09 -11.86 -2.99
C ASP A 319 20.11 -12.66 -2.13
N THR A 320 20.56 -13.14 -0.96
CA THR A 320 19.69 -13.87 -0.02
C THR A 320 18.61 -12.97 0.58
N GLU A 321 18.96 -11.74 0.97
CA GLU A 321 18.01 -10.78 1.49
C GLU A 321 17.07 -10.24 0.42
N LEU A 322 17.57 -10.07 -0.81
CA LEU A 322 16.74 -9.66 -1.93
C LEU A 322 15.72 -10.76 -2.31
N ALA A 323 16.10 -12.04 -2.18
CA ALA A 323 15.22 -13.18 -2.46
C ALA A 323 13.99 -13.28 -1.53
N ALA A 324 13.93 -12.48 -0.45
CA ALA A 324 12.72 -12.33 0.36
C ALA A 324 11.55 -11.67 -0.39
N TYR A 325 11.84 -10.99 -1.50
CA TYR A 325 10.87 -10.31 -2.36
C TYR A 325 10.71 -11.10 -3.67
N PRO A 326 9.48 -11.42 -4.11
CA PRO A 326 9.27 -12.17 -5.35
C PRO A 326 9.64 -11.32 -6.57
N ASP A 327 10.24 -11.94 -7.57
CA ASP A 327 10.41 -11.30 -8.89
C ASP A 327 9.27 -11.74 -9.82
N GLU A 328 8.32 -10.84 -10.11
CA GLU A 328 7.04 -11.22 -10.73
C GLU A 328 7.10 -11.50 -12.25
N HIS A 329 8.24 -11.26 -12.93
CA HIS A 329 8.44 -11.51 -14.36
C HIS A 329 7.23 -11.13 -15.26
N SER A 330 6.64 -9.96 -14.98
CA SER A 330 5.43 -9.47 -15.64
C SER A 330 5.74 -8.36 -16.67
N ILE A 331 4.75 -7.99 -17.48
CA ILE A 331 4.88 -6.79 -18.32
C ILE A 331 5.01 -5.50 -17.48
N VAL A 332 4.39 -5.43 -16.30
CA VAL A 332 4.50 -4.26 -15.41
C VAL A 332 5.93 -4.07 -14.94
N ARG A 333 6.60 -5.16 -14.58
CA ARG A 333 8.02 -5.17 -14.24
C ARG A 333 8.89 -4.70 -15.41
N ASP A 334 8.67 -5.24 -16.60
CA ASP A 334 9.46 -4.90 -17.78
C ASP A 334 9.25 -3.43 -18.20
N LEU A 335 8.02 -2.92 -18.12
CA LEU A 335 7.70 -1.51 -18.36
C LEU A 335 8.32 -0.58 -17.31
N LEU A 336 8.38 -0.99 -16.04
CA LEU A 336 9.08 -0.22 -14.99
C LEU A 336 10.58 -0.11 -15.32
N TRP A 337 11.22 -1.21 -15.70
CA TRP A 337 12.64 -1.23 -16.06
C TRP A 337 12.89 -0.37 -17.30
N TRP A 338 12.01 -0.44 -18.29
CA TRP A 338 12.07 0.43 -19.45
C TRP A 338 11.95 1.90 -19.03
N CYS A 339 10.93 2.26 -18.24
CA CYS A 339 10.71 3.61 -17.72
C CYS A 339 11.90 4.18 -16.91
N ASP A 340 12.59 3.36 -16.12
CA ASP A 340 13.78 3.79 -15.39
C ASP A 340 14.98 3.94 -16.36
N MET A 341 15.29 2.89 -17.11
CA MET A 341 16.55 2.80 -17.84
C MET A 341 16.62 3.67 -19.11
N THR A 342 15.49 4.12 -19.65
CA THR A 342 15.46 5.13 -20.73
C THR A 342 15.17 6.55 -20.21
N THR A 343 15.30 6.75 -18.89
CA THR A 343 15.28 8.06 -18.22
C THR A 343 16.64 8.32 -17.56
N GLY A 344 17.30 9.40 -17.96
CA GLY A 344 18.59 9.82 -17.44
C GLY A 344 18.52 10.26 -15.96
N PRO A 345 19.69 10.41 -15.31
CA PRO A 345 19.79 10.78 -13.90
C PRO A 345 19.31 12.21 -13.58
N ASP A 346 19.02 13.02 -14.59
CA ASP A 346 18.42 14.36 -14.49
C ASP A 346 17.01 14.41 -15.11
N GLY A 347 16.43 13.25 -15.43
CA GLY A 347 15.09 13.12 -16.01
C GLY A 347 15.03 13.24 -17.53
N ARG A 348 16.15 13.41 -18.23
CA ARG A 348 16.17 13.49 -19.70
C ARG A 348 15.89 12.13 -20.35
N PRO A 349 15.13 12.06 -21.44
CA PRO A 349 15.02 10.83 -22.24
C PRO A 349 16.40 10.37 -22.73
N MET A 350 16.65 9.06 -22.69
CA MET A 350 17.87 8.42 -23.18
C MET A 350 17.52 7.11 -23.88
N THR A 351 18.36 6.63 -24.79
CA THR A 351 18.25 5.26 -25.30
C THR A 351 18.85 4.27 -24.30
N PHE A 352 18.48 2.99 -24.40
CA PHE A 352 19.08 1.93 -23.59
C PHE A 352 20.59 1.86 -23.79
N THR A 353 21.03 1.95 -25.05
CA THR A 353 22.44 1.95 -25.43
C THR A 353 23.20 3.13 -24.79
N ASP A 354 22.64 4.34 -24.87
CA ASP A 354 23.24 5.53 -24.25
C ASP A 354 23.32 5.39 -22.73
N ARG A 355 22.28 4.82 -22.09
CA ARG A 355 22.27 4.56 -20.65
C ARG A 355 23.39 3.62 -20.25
N MET A 356 23.55 2.50 -20.97
CA MET A 356 24.59 1.51 -20.69
C MET A 356 25.99 2.09 -20.90
N ALA A 357 26.18 2.91 -21.95
CA ALA A 357 27.44 3.61 -22.21
C ALA A 357 27.79 4.62 -21.10
N GLU A 358 26.80 5.40 -20.64
CA GLU A 358 26.96 6.38 -19.55
C GLU A 358 27.39 5.71 -18.24
N VAL A 359 26.73 4.62 -17.85
CA VAL A 359 27.05 3.90 -16.61
C VAL A 359 28.48 3.33 -16.65
N ARG A 360 28.88 2.73 -17.79
CA ARG A 360 30.26 2.24 -17.98
C ARG A 360 31.28 3.36 -17.91
N ALA A 361 31.00 4.51 -18.53
CA ALA A 361 31.88 5.67 -18.51
C ALA A 361 32.04 6.26 -17.09
N ARG A 362 30.99 6.22 -16.27
CA ARG A 362 30.99 6.79 -14.92
C ARG A 362 31.82 5.98 -13.92
N TYR A 363 31.73 4.65 -13.95
CA TYR A 363 32.32 3.79 -12.92
C TYR A 363 33.59 3.07 -13.36
N GLY A 364 33.87 2.99 -14.67
CA GLY A 364 35.00 2.24 -15.20
C GLY A 364 34.79 0.72 -15.16
N PRO A 365 35.60 -0.08 -15.89
CA PRO A 365 35.34 -1.50 -16.13
C PRO A 365 35.41 -2.38 -14.87
N ASP A 366 36.26 -2.04 -13.91
CA ASP A 366 36.52 -2.89 -12.73
C ASP A 366 35.59 -2.61 -11.54
N HIS A 367 34.69 -1.62 -11.64
CA HIS A 367 33.76 -1.28 -10.57
C HIS A 367 32.59 -2.28 -10.50
N TYR A 368 32.10 -2.56 -9.28
CA TYR A 368 31.04 -3.56 -9.08
C TYR A 368 29.77 -3.24 -9.88
N VAL A 369 29.40 -1.95 -9.99
CA VAL A 369 28.27 -1.50 -10.82
C VAL A 369 28.46 -1.91 -12.29
N SER A 370 29.67 -1.80 -12.84
CA SER A 370 29.94 -2.19 -14.23
C SER A 370 29.81 -3.70 -14.43
N ARG A 371 30.30 -4.51 -13.48
CA ARG A 371 30.12 -5.97 -13.50
C ARG A 371 28.65 -6.37 -13.34
N ALA A 372 27.92 -5.77 -12.41
CA ALA A 372 26.48 -5.99 -12.23
C ALA A 372 25.67 -5.59 -13.48
N MET A 373 26.08 -4.53 -14.17
CA MET A 373 25.49 -4.11 -15.43
C MET A 373 25.72 -5.14 -16.53
N GLU A 374 26.93 -5.69 -16.63
CA GLU A 374 27.27 -6.75 -17.59
C GLU A 374 26.56 -8.07 -17.28
N HIS A 375 26.61 -8.55 -16.03
CA HIS A 375 25.94 -9.77 -15.59
C HIS A 375 24.41 -9.71 -15.78
N GLY A 376 23.80 -8.54 -15.56
CA GLY A 376 22.35 -8.36 -15.75
C GLY A 376 21.93 -7.98 -17.16
N LEU A 377 22.87 -7.78 -18.10
CA LEU A 377 22.56 -7.35 -19.47
C LEU A 377 21.57 -8.28 -20.18
N PRO A 378 21.71 -9.63 -20.14
CA PRO A 378 20.75 -10.52 -20.80
C PRO A 378 19.33 -10.37 -20.26
N ALA A 379 19.18 -10.22 -18.94
CA ALA A 379 17.88 -10.04 -18.30
C ALA A 379 17.24 -8.68 -18.68
N ARG A 380 18.06 -7.62 -18.73
CA ARG A 380 17.61 -6.28 -19.15
C ARG A 380 17.21 -6.26 -20.61
N ALA A 381 18.03 -6.82 -21.51
CA ALA A 381 17.74 -6.90 -22.93
C ALA A 381 16.42 -7.65 -23.19
N ALA A 382 16.22 -8.80 -22.56
CA ALA A 382 14.98 -9.56 -22.71
C ALA A 382 13.75 -8.81 -22.17
N ALA A 383 13.89 -8.07 -21.06
CA ALA A 383 12.82 -7.20 -20.55
C ALA A 383 12.51 -6.04 -21.50
N PHE A 384 13.55 -5.41 -22.07
CA PHE A 384 13.43 -4.36 -23.06
C PHE A 384 12.72 -4.86 -24.33
N GLU A 385 13.11 -6.01 -24.88
CA GLU A 385 12.44 -6.61 -26.05
C GLU A 385 10.95 -6.81 -25.81
N ARG A 386 10.55 -7.34 -24.64
CA ARG A 386 9.14 -7.54 -24.29
C ARG A 386 8.40 -6.22 -24.07
N ALA A 387 9.03 -5.26 -23.39
CA ALA A 387 8.45 -3.93 -23.17
C ALA A 387 8.26 -3.19 -24.50
N GLU A 388 9.26 -3.16 -25.37
CA GLU A 388 9.21 -2.47 -26.65
C GLU A 388 8.25 -3.14 -27.63
N ALA A 389 8.15 -4.47 -27.64
CA ALA A 389 7.11 -5.17 -28.40
C ALA A 389 5.71 -4.76 -27.93
N TRP A 390 5.48 -4.73 -26.61
CA TRP A 390 4.19 -4.32 -26.04
C TRP A 390 3.86 -2.85 -26.34
N ILE A 391 4.86 -1.96 -26.24
CA ILE A 391 4.74 -0.53 -26.55
C ILE A 391 4.49 -0.34 -28.04
N GLY A 392 5.21 -1.03 -28.94
CA GLY A 392 5.05 -0.92 -30.39
C GLY A 392 3.63 -1.25 -30.85
N GLU A 393 2.99 -2.24 -30.22
CA GLU A 393 1.59 -2.62 -30.50
C GLU A 393 0.56 -1.56 -30.06
N ARG A 394 0.87 -0.74 -29.04
CA ARG A 394 -0.12 0.12 -28.35
C ARG A 394 0.16 1.61 -28.48
N ARG A 395 1.43 1.99 -28.55
CA ARG A 395 1.99 3.36 -28.55
C ARG A 395 3.28 3.43 -29.38
N PRO A 396 3.22 3.19 -30.70
CA PRO A 396 4.41 3.18 -31.55
C PRO A 396 5.20 4.51 -31.53
N GLY A 397 4.55 5.65 -31.25
CA GLY A 397 5.22 6.96 -31.16
C GLY A 397 6.00 7.23 -29.88
N LEU A 398 6.01 6.31 -28.89
CA LEU A 398 6.82 6.42 -27.67
C LEU A 398 8.18 5.74 -27.77
N LEU A 399 8.36 4.86 -28.75
CA LEU A 399 9.66 4.28 -29.01
C LEU A 399 10.55 5.35 -29.64
N PRO A 400 11.83 5.44 -29.25
CA PRO A 400 12.80 6.19 -30.04
C PRO A 400 12.69 5.74 -31.50
N GLU A 401 12.83 6.65 -32.47
CA GLU A 401 12.98 6.22 -33.86
C GLU A 401 14.13 5.22 -33.90
N ASN A 402 13.84 3.96 -34.27
CA ASN A 402 14.85 2.93 -34.35
C ASN A 402 15.97 3.42 -35.28
N ASP A 403 17.16 3.60 -34.74
CA ASP A 403 18.36 3.31 -35.52
C ASP A 403 18.29 1.83 -35.83
N ALA A 404 17.72 1.50 -36.99
CA ALA A 404 17.74 0.18 -37.57
C ALA A 404 19.20 -0.24 -37.78
N GLY A 405 19.84 -0.81 -36.75
CA GLY A 405 21.25 -1.18 -36.85
C GLY A 405 21.91 -1.61 -35.55
N SER A 406 21.82 -2.92 -35.27
CA SER A 406 22.83 -3.72 -34.56
C SER A 406 22.84 -3.65 -33.02
N LEU A 407 22.24 -4.67 -32.40
CA LEU A 407 22.79 -5.32 -31.21
C LEU A 407 23.62 -6.53 -31.63
#